data_AF-A0A5B0RQV0-F1
#
_entry.id   AF-A0A5B0RQV0-F1
#
_cell.length_a   1.000
_cell.length_b   1.000
_cell.length_c   1.000
_cell.angle_alpha   90.00
_cell.angle_beta   90.00
_cell.angle_gamma   90.00
#
_symmetry.space_group_name_H-M   'P 1'
#
loop_
_entity.id
_entity.type
_entity.pdbx_description
1 polymer ?
#
loop_
_entity_poly.entity_id
_entity_poly.type
_entity_poly.pdbx_seq_one_letter_code
_entity_poly.pdbx_strand_id
1 'polypeptide(L)'
;MTTSPTVLQNGSMPTTVTNLRSQLGASGIPSGNSAFARSIHDFTRVVLGIEAAKSDLPPAPPQSTLSTFETPSKEASTNTVILARFRSYLSENNLSDLEVGGRTKCIPVVCRQFFVQDMAHINIHHVSFAWAQSPDSPYNTWFASMILKHWTFAKNTGLLYKIRHLTHRRHRC
;
A
#
# COMPACT_ATOMS: atom_id res chain seq x y z
N MET A 1 1.53 -31.82 -16.05
CA MET A 1 0.30 -31.83 -15.25
C MET A 1 0.12 -30.44 -14.66
N THR A 2 -0.74 -29.65 -15.29
CA THR A 2 -0.93 -28.22 -15.02
C THR A 2 -2.03 -28.08 -13.97
N THR A 3 -1.65 -27.84 -12.72
CA THR A 3 -2.60 -27.53 -11.66
C THR A 3 -3.16 -26.14 -11.90
N SER A 4 -4.39 -26.08 -12.41
CA SER A 4 -5.17 -24.85 -12.49
C SER A 4 -5.44 -24.32 -11.06
N PRO A 5 -5.31 -23.01 -10.79
CA PRO A 5 -5.63 -22.48 -9.47
C PRO A 5 -7.14 -22.52 -9.25
N THR A 6 -7.54 -23.28 -8.24
CA THR A 6 -8.90 -23.43 -7.71
C THR A 6 -9.39 -22.11 -7.10
N VAL A 7 -9.79 -21.13 -7.90
CA VAL A 7 -10.27 -19.82 -7.41
C VAL A 7 -11.79 -19.66 -7.46
N LEU A 8 -12.52 -20.66 -7.98
CA LEU A 8 -13.99 -20.58 -8.10
C LEU A 8 -14.67 -21.80 -7.47
N GLN A 9 -14.61 -21.93 -6.15
CA GLN A 9 -15.61 -22.69 -5.42
C GLN A 9 -16.21 -21.80 -4.32
N ASN A 10 -17.53 -21.62 -4.38
CA ASN A 10 -18.42 -21.02 -3.37
C ASN A 10 -18.87 -19.56 -3.53
N GLY A 11 -18.86 -18.98 -4.74
CA GLY A 11 -19.70 -17.82 -5.07
C GLY A 11 -19.58 -16.60 -4.15
N SER A 12 -18.48 -16.50 -3.40
CA SER A 12 -18.19 -15.45 -2.43
C SER A 12 -16.75 -15.01 -2.66
N MET A 13 -16.55 -13.79 -3.14
CA MET A 13 -15.22 -13.23 -3.34
C MET A 13 -14.47 -13.17 -1.99
N PRO A 14 -13.18 -13.57 -1.91
CA PRO A 14 -12.35 -13.23 -0.77
C PRO A 14 -12.07 -11.71 -0.80
N THR A 15 -12.88 -10.90 -0.11
CA THR A 15 -12.95 -9.46 -0.39
C THR A 15 -12.04 -8.53 0.39
N THR A 16 -11.27 -8.88 1.42
CA THR A 16 -10.72 -7.77 2.26
C THR A 16 -9.35 -7.91 2.89
N VAL A 17 -8.93 -9.07 3.40
CA VAL A 17 -7.65 -9.17 4.13
C VAL A 17 -6.79 -10.32 3.61
N THR A 18 -7.40 -11.43 3.24
CA THR A 18 -6.69 -12.59 2.69
C THR A 18 -6.05 -12.29 1.34
N ASN A 19 -6.77 -11.61 0.44
CA ASN A 19 -6.21 -11.20 -0.85
C ASN A 19 -5.09 -10.18 -0.69
N LEU A 20 -5.28 -9.17 0.17
CA LEU A 20 -4.22 -8.21 0.48
C LEU A 20 -2.99 -8.90 1.07
N ARG A 21 -3.16 -9.82 2.02
CA ARG A 21 -2.07 -10.62 2.59
C ARG A 21 -1.37 -11.50 1.56
N SER A 22 -2.12 -12.11 0.65
CA SER A 22 -1.57 -12.91 -0.44
C SER A 22 -0.74 -12.05 -1.40
N GLN A 23 -1.25 -10.88 -1.79
CA GLN A 23 -0.57 -9.92 -2.66
C GLN A 23 0.73 -9.41 -2.04
N LEU A 24 0.68 -8.96 -0.77
CA LEU A 24 1.87 -8.50 -0.04
C LEU A 24 2.85 -9.67 0.21
N GLY A 25 2.34 -10.84 0.57
CA GLY A 25 3.11 -12.07 0.80
C GLY A 25 3.96 -12.47 -0.40
N ALA A 26 3.34 -12.54 -1.58
CA ALA A 26 4.02 -12.85 -2.83
C ALA A 26 5.05 -11.78 -3.21
N SER A 27 4.77 -10.51 -2.87
CA SER A 27 5.70 -9.38 -3.06
C SER A 27 6.87 -9.35 -2.05
N GLY A 28 7.09 -10.44 -1.31
CA GLY A 28 8.19 -10.57 -0.36
C GLY A 28 7.95 -9.90 1.00
N ILE A 29 6.75 -9.39 1.27
CA ILE A 29 6.39 -8.85 2.59
C ILE A 29 5.94 -10.04 3.46
N PRO A 30 6.65 -10.37 4.54
CA PRO A 30 6.39 -11.58 5.30
C PRO A 30 4.95 -11.63 5.83
N SER A 31 4.25 -12.72 5.52
CA SER A 31 2.94 -13.04 6.10
C SER A 31 3.13 -13.40 7.57
N GLY A 32 2.88 -12.48 8.50
CA GLY A 32 3.07 -12.77 9.91
C GLY A 32 2.43 -11.77 10.86
N ASN A 33 2.29 -12.19 12.11
CA ASN A 33 1.90 -11.32 13.23
C ASN A 33 3.08 -10.48 13.74
N SER A 34 4.10 -10.21 12.92
CA SER A 34 5.20 -9.33 13.31
C SER A 34 4.75 -7.87 13.29
N ALA A 35 5.38 -7.04 14.11
CA ALA A 35 5.13 -5.60 14.12
C ALA A 35 5.40 -4.98 12.74
N PHE A 36 6.42 -5.49 12.06
CA PHE A 36 6.82 -5.11 10.71
C PHE A 36 5.72 -5.40 9.68
N ALA A 37 5.23 -6.64 9.62
CA ALA A 37 4.18 -7.05 8.68
C ALA A 37 2.87 -6.29 8.92
N ARG A 38 2.49 -6.10 10.20
CA ARG A 38 1.33 -5.27 10.57
C ARG A 38 1.49 -3.83 10.13
N SER A 39 2.67 -3.23 10.32
CA SER A 39 2.92 -1.85 9.91
C SER A 39 2.77 -1.64 8.41
N ILE A 40 3.30 -2.56 7.59
CA ILE A 40 3.15 -2.47 6.13
C ILE A 40 1.70 -2.68 5.72
N HIS A 41 0.99 -3.62 6.34
CA HIS A 41 -0.41 -3.87 6.06
C HIS A 41 -1.29 -2.66 6.42
N ASP A 42 -1.09 -2.06 7.60
CA ASP A 42 -1.82 -0.86 8.02
C ASP A 42 -1.51 0.33 7.10
N PHE A 43 -0.24 0.51 6.71
CA PHE A 43 0.15 1.52 5.73
C PHE A 43 -0.52 1.30 4.38
N THR A 44 -0.53 0.06 3.89
CA THR A 44 -1.18 -0.31 2.62
C THR A 44 -2.65 0.04 2.65
N ARG A 45 -3.35 -0.27 3.75
CA ARG A 45 -4.76 0.11 3.91
C ARG A 45 -4.96 1.62 3.83
N VAL A 46 -4.10 2.40 4.48
CA VAL A 46 -4.20 3.87 4.45
C VAL A 46 -3.99 4.42 3.06
N VAL A 47 -2.95 3.99 2.33
CA VAL A 47 -2.72 4.50 0.97
C VAL A 47 -3.81 4.06 -0.02
N LEU A 48 -4.45 2.92 0.23
CA LEU A 48 -5.64 2.47 -0.51
C LEU A 48 -6.94 3.20 -0.09
N GLY A 49 -6.92 4.05 0.92
CA GLY A 49 -8.11 4.74 1.44
C GLY A 49 -9.08 3.83 2.21
N ILE A 50 -8.60 2.71 2.77
CA ILE A 50 -9.40 1.74 3.52
C ILE A 50 -9.42 2.16 4.99
N GLU A 51 -10.43 2.95 5.38
CA GLU A 51 -10.50 3.55 6.72
C GLU A 51 -11.16 2.62 7.76
N ALA A 52 -12.19 1.85 7.37
CA ALA A 52 -12.92 0.96 8.29
C ALA A 52 -12.37 -0.47 8.32
N ALA A 53 -12.54 -1.17 9.45
CA ALA A 53 -12.10 -2.56 9.62
C ALA A 53 -12.79 -3.53 8.64
N LYS A 54 -14.04 -3.23 8.26
CA LYS A 54 -14.88 -4.00 7.32
C LYS A 54 -15.13 -3.27 5.99
N SER A 55 -14.31 -2.26 5.67
CA SER A 55 -14.43 -1.58 4.37
C SER A 55 -14.07 -2.54 3.25
N ASP A 56 -14.83 -2.48 2.16
CA ASP A 56 -14.47 -3.12 0.91
C ASP A 56 -13.14 -2.58 0.40
N LEU A 57 -12.40 -3.45 -0.31
CA LEU A 57 -11.21 -3.01 -1.03
C LEU A 57 -11.62 -2.07 -2.17
N PRO A 58 -10.77 -1.08 -2.53
CA PRO A 58 -11.04 -0.27 -3.71
C PRO A 58 -11.14 -1.16 -4.95
N PRO A 59 -11.94 -0.80 -5.95
CA PRO A 59 -12.05 -1.58 -7.18
C PRO A 59 -10.68 -1.76 -7.84
N ALA A 60 -10.52 -2.87 -8.57
CA ALA A 60 -9.31 -3.07 -9.37
C ALA A 60 -9.21 -1.99 -10.47
N PRO A 61 -7.99 -1.67 -10.94
CA PRO A 61 -7.82 -0.82 -12.11
C PRO A 61 -8.55 -1.41 -13.34
N PRO A 62 -9.06 -0.55 -14.26
CA PRO A 62 -9.67 -1.02 -15.50
C PRO A 62 -8.75 -1.92 -16.31
N GLN A 63 -9.32 -2.92 -16.98
CA GLN A 63 -8.55 -3.87 -17.79
C GLN A 63 -7.75 -3.16 -18.90
N SER A 64 -8.27 -2.06 -19.45
CA SER A 64 -7.55 -1.22 -20.42
C SER A 64 -6.23 -0.68 -19.87
N THR A 65 -6.22 -0.20 -18.62
CA THR A 65 -5.00 0.23 -17.93
C THR A 65 -4.03 -0.92 -17.73
N LEU A 66 -4.53 -2.09 -17.37
CA LEU A 66 -3.69 -3.27 -17.11
C LEU A 66 -3.10 -3.86 -18.39
N SER A 67 -3.85 -3.85 -19.50
CA SER A 67 -3.38 -4.39 -20.78
C SER A 67 -2.29 -3.55 -21.44
N THR A 68 -2.28 -2.25 -21.18
CA THR A 68 -1.26 -1.33 -21.70
C THR A 68 -0.21 -0.99 -20.66
N PHE A 69 -0.19 -1.70 -19.52
CA PHE A 69 0.74 -1.40 -18.45
C PHE A 69 2.15 -1.84 -18.84
N GLU A 70 3.03 -0.86 -18.94
CA GLU A 70 4.47 -1.07 -19.01
C GLU A 70 5.08 -0.66 -17.69
N THR A 71 5.91 -1.53 -17.11
CA THR A 71 6.60 -1.23 -15.86
C THR A 71 7.44 0.04 -16.05
N PRO A 72 7.20 1.10 -15.26
CA PRO A 72 7.98 2.33 -15.35
C PRO A 72 9.48 2.07 -15.23
N SER A 73 10.28 2.83 -15.99
CA SER A 73 11.74 2.68 -15.95
C SER A 73 12.31 2.91 -14.55
N LYS A 74 13.53 2.41 -14.32
CA LYS A 74 14.20 2.57 -13.03
C LYS A 74 14.46 4.05 -12.72
N GLU A 75 14.74 4.87 -13.74
CA GLU A 75 14.93 6.32 -13.60
C GLU A 75 13.65 7.03 -13.17
N ALA A 76 12.53 6.75 -13.84
CA ALA A 76 11.21 7.29 -13.50
C ALA A 76 10.73 6.85 -12.11
N SER A 77 11.22 5.71 -11.65
CA SER A 77 10.96 5.15 -10.33
C SER A 77 12.02 5.52 -9.27
N THR A 78 12.95 6.45 -9.52
CA THR A 78 13.94 6.84 -8.49
C THR A 78 13.31 7.54 -7.30
N ASN A 79 13.93 7.44 -6.11
CA ASN A 79 13.48 8.16 -4.90
C ASN A 79 13.64 9.69 -4.99
N THR A 80 14.35 10.18 -5.99
CA THR A 80 14.50 11.61 -6.30
C THR A 80 13.34 12.13 -7.12
N VAL A 81 12.64 11.24 -7.84
CA VAL A 81 11.43 11.56 -8.61
C VAL A 81 10.20 11.22 -7.77
N ILE A 82 10.07 9.94 -7.43
CA ILE A 82 9.06 9.41 -6.51
C ILE A 82 9.50 9.80 -5.09
N LEU A 83 8.63 10.47 -4.32
CA LEU A 83 8.85 11.08 -2.99
C LEU A 83 9.40 12.51 -2.97
N ALA A 84 9.74 13.14 -4.10
CA ALA A 84 10.31 14.49 -4.11
C ALA A 84 9.41 15.51 -3.41
N ARG A 85 8.12 15.50 -3.77
CA ARG A 85 7.09 16.38 -3.17
C ARG A 85 6.87 16.07 -1.70
N PHE A 86 6.82 14.79 -1.35
CA PHE A 86 6.65 14.37 0.03
C PHE A 86 7.82 14.85 0.90
N ARG A 87 9.05 14.77 0.38
CA ARG A 87 10.25 15.22 1.09
C ARG A 87 10.26 16.74 1.29
N SER A 88 9.87 17.53 0.28
CA SER A 88 9.71 18.99 0.43
C SER A 88 8.68 19.33 1.50
N TYR A 89 7.51 18.69 1.44
CA TYR A 89 6.43 18.92 2.40
C TYR A 89 6.88 18.66 3.85
N LEU A 90 7.58 17.54 4.11
CA LEU A 90 8.07 17.24 5.46
C LEU A 90 9.18 18.17 5.95
N SER A 91 9.87 18.89 5.05
CA SER A 91 10.86 19.90 5.46
C SER A 91 10.22 21.21 5.93
N GLU A 92 8.97 21.45 5.52
CA GLU A 92 8.22 22.68 5.80
C GLU A 92 7.18 22.50 6.91
N ASN A 93 6.91 21.26 7.34
CA ASN A 93 5.81 20.93 8.25
C ASN A 93 6.30 20.12 9.46
N ASN A 94 5.73 20.42 10.64
CA ASN A 94 6.01 19.67 11.86
C ASN A 94 5.29 18.31 11.83
N LEU A 95 6.05 17.23 12.08
CA LEU A 95 5.51 15.86 12.06
C LEU A 95 4.41 15.62 13.11
N SER A 96 4.48 16.32 14.25
CA SER A 96 3.53 16.17 15.36
C SER A 96 2.13 16.71 15.04
N ASP A 97 2.04 17.64 14.08
CA ASP A 97 0.80 18.36 13.76
C ASP A 97 0.02 17.68 12.62
N LEU A 98 0.58 16.60 12.06
CA LEU A 98 -0.04 15.91 10.93
C LEU A 98 -1.28 15.13 11.35
N GLU A 99 -2.37 15.35 10.62
CA GLU A 99 -3.58 14.56 10.75
C GLU A 99 -3.28 13.08 10.47
N VAL A 100 -3.75 12.22 11.36
CA VAL A 100 -3.56 10.77 11.30
C VAL A 100 -4.85 10.06 10.94
N GLY A 101 -4.75 9.12 10.01
CA GLY A 101 -5.86 8.32 9.51
C GLY A 101 -5.67 6.82 9.69
N GLY A 102 -6.60 6.06 9.13
CA GLY A 102 -6.65 4.61 9.22
C GLY A 102 -7.15 4.09 10.57
N ARG A 103 -7.34 2.75 10.63
CA ARG A 103 -7.94 2.07 11.79
C ARG A 103 -7.27 2.43 13.13
N THR A 104 -5.96 2.58 13.13
CA THR A 104 -5.17 2.84 14.33
C THR A 104 -4.93 4.32 14.58
N LYS A 105 -5.37 5.23 13.69
CA LYS A 105 -5.06 6.67 13.75
C LYS A 105 -3.57 6.94 14.03
N CYS A 106 -2.70 6.15 13.39
CA CYS A 106 -1.26 6.18 13.62
C CYS A 106 -0.46 6.50 12.36
N ILE A 107 -1.12 6.66 11.22
CA ILE A 107 -0.47 6.91 9.94
C ILE A 107 -0.97 8.25 9.42
N PRO A 108 -0.08 9.22 9.19
CA PRO A 108 -0.48 10.52 8.66
C PRO A 108 -1.22 10.40 7.33
N VAL A 109 -2.36 11.07 7.19
CA VAL A 109 -3.21 11.06 5.97
C VAL A 109 -2.41 11.54 4.75
N VAL A 110 -1.45 12.44 4.96
CA VAL A 110 -0.52 12.92 3.93
C VAL A 110 0.24 11.77 3.24
N CYS A 111 0.45 10.63 3.90
CA CYS A 111 1.06 9.45 3.26
C CYS A 111 0.23 8.97 2.06
N ARG A 112 -1.10 8.98 2.17
CA ARG A 112 -2.01 8.63 1.08
C ARG A 112 -1.96 9.71 0.00
N GLN A 113 -2.04 10.98 0.39
CA GLN A 113 -2.04 12.10 -0.55
C GLN A 113 -0.81 12.06 -1.47
N PHE A 114 0.39 11.96 -0.90
CA PHE A 114 1.62 11.91 -1.70
C PHE A 114 1.76 10.62 -2.48
N PHE A 115 1.29 9.48 -1.95
CA PHE A 115 1.25 8.23 -2.70
C PHE A 115 0.41 8.37 -3.98
N VAL A 116 -0.81 8.91 -3.86
CA VAL A 116 -1.71 9.12 -5.02
C VAL A 116 -1.08 10.10 -6.02
N GLN A 117 -0.47 11.19 -5.56
CA GLN A 117 0.21 12.16 -6.43
C GLN A 117 1.40 11.55 -7.19
N ASP A 118 2.17 10.69 -6.53
CA ASP A 118 3.31 10.00 -7.13
C ASP A 118 2.85 8.94 -8.14
N MET A 119 1.73 8.23 -7.87
CA MET A 119 1.14 7.31 -8.85
C MET A 119 0.62 8.07 -10.08
N ALA A 120 -0.04 9.21 -9.87
CA ALA A 120 -0.54 10.04 -10.97
C ALA A 120 0.60 10.61 -11.85
N HIS A 121 1.77 10.89 -11.25
CA HIS A 121 2.94 11.40 -11.99
C HIS A 121 3.47 10.41 -13.04
N ILE A 122 3.23 9.12 -12.83
CA ILE A 122 3.59 8.02 -13.74
C ILE A 122 2.36 7.42 -14.42
N ASN A 123 1.31 8.24 -14.57
CA ASN A 123 0.07 7.93 -15.27
C ASN A 123 -0.78 6.78 -14.68
N ILE A 124 -0.65 6.53 -13.38
CA ILE A 124 -1.48 5.57 -12.65
C ILE A 124 -2.49 6.34 -11.78
N HIS A 125 -3.74 6.39 -12.25
CA HIS A 125 -4.82 7.13 -11.59
C HIS A 125 -5.72 6.22 -10.72
N HIS A 126 -5.70 4.92 -10.98
CA HIS A 126 -6.46 3.92 -10.21
C HIS A 126 -5.55 3.27 -9.16
N VAL A 127 -5.55 3.83 -7.96
CA VAL A 127 -4.68 3.42 -6.86
C VAL A 127 -5.24 2.18 -6.16
N SER A 128 -5.00 1.02 -6.75
CA SER A 128 -5.44 -0.29 -6.25
C SER A 128 -4.61 -1.42 -6.87
N PHE A 129 -4.63 -2.59 -6.24
CA PHE A 129 -4.09 -3.82 -6.84
C PHE A 129 -5.04 -4.34 -7.93
N ALA A 130 -4.48 -5.04 -8.91
CA ALA A 130 -5.24 -5.84 -9.86
C ALA A 130 -5.69 -7.14 -9.18
N TRP A 131 -6.78 -7.08 -8.41
CA TRP A 131 -7.23 -8.18 -7.54
C TRP A 131 -7.49 -9.51 -8.25
N ALA A 132 -7.86 -9.46 -9.54
CA ALA A 132 -8.12 -10.63 -10.36
C ALA A 132 -6.86 -11.21 -11.03
N GLN A 133 -5.72 -10.50 -10.99
CA GLN A 133 -4.46 -10.97 -11.54
C GLN A 133 -3.60 -11.65 -10.48
N SER A 134 -2.65 -12.47 -10.94
CA SER A 134 -1.63 -13.06 -10.07
C SER A 134 -0.94 -11.98 -9.23
N PRO A 135 -0.62 -12.26 -7.95
CA PRO A 135 0.27 -11.41 -7.17
C PRO A 135 1.59 -11.07 -7.85
N ASP A 136 2.12 -12.02 -8.62
CA ASP A 136 3.39 -11.86 -9.34
C ASP A 136 3.21 -11.23 -10.73
N SER A 137 2.02 -10.70 -11.05
CA SER A 137 1.83 -9.94 -12.29
C SER A 137 2.75 -8.70 -12.30
N PRO A 138 3.19 -8.23 -13.49
CA PRO A 138 4.05 -7.06 -13.58
C PRO A 138 3.48 -5.84 -12.84
N TYR A 139 2.17 -5.61 -12.98
CA TYR A 139 1.48 -4.51 -12.30
C TYR A 139 1.47 -4.68 -10.77
N ASN A 140 1.05 -5.83 -10.25
CA ASN A 140 0.96 -6.03 -8.79
C ASN A 140 2.34 -6.01 -8.12
N THR A 141 3.35 -6.60 -8.77
CA THR A 141 4.75 -6.56 -8.31
C THR A 141 5.26 -5.12 -8.26
N TRP A 142 5.05 -4.36 -9.33
CA TRP A 142 5.44 -2.96 -9.39
C TRP A 142 4.69 -2.12 -8.33
N PHE A 143 3.38 -2.28 -8.21
CA PHE A 143 2.55 -1.52 -7.26
C PHE A 143 2.93 -1.82 -5.80
N ALA A 144 3.20 -3.08 -5.46
CA ALA A 144 3.72 -3.46 -4.14
C ALA A 144 5.08 -2.82 -3.86
N SER A 145 5.97 -2.74 -4.86
CA SER A 145 7.26 -2.05 -4.71
C SER A 145 7.09 -0.56 -4.43
N MET A 146 6.07 0.10 -5.00
CA MET A 146 5.75 1.51 -4.71
C MET A 146 5.23 1.71 -3.29
N ILE A 147 4.37 0.81 -2.82
CA ILE A 147 3.91 0.79 -1.43
C ILE A 147 5.11 0.64 -0.48
N LEU A 148 5.98 -0.33 -0.74
CA LEU A 148 7.16 -0.59 0.11
C LEU A 148 8.11 0.61 0.14
N LYS A 149 8.31 1.28 -1.00
CA LYS A 149 9.12 2.49 -1.11
C LYS A 149 8.58 3.62 -0.23
N HIS A 150 7.29 3.92 -0.34
CA HIS A 150 6.64 4.95 0.47
C HIS A 150 6.62 4.59 1.95
N TRP A 151 6.34 3.33 2.28
CA TRP A 151 6.40 2.85 3.66
C TRP A 151 7.79 3.00 4.25
N THR A 152 8.83 2.64 3.50
CA THR A 152 10.23 2.76 3.95
C THR A 152 10.61 4.22 4.19
N PHE A 153 10.18 5.12 3.30
CA PHE A 153 10.36 6.55 3.47
C PHE A 153 9.65 7.07 4.74
N ALA A 154 8.37 6.71 4.92
CA ALA A 154 7.60 7.09 6.11
C ALA A 154 8.22 6.55 7.41
N LYS A 155 8.75 5.32 7.39
CA LYS A 155 9.47 4.74 8.52
C LYS A 155 10.72 5.55 8.87
N ASN A 156 11.52 5.90 7.87
CA ASN A 156 12.83 6.54 8.06
C ASN A 156 12.72 8.02 8.40
N THR A 157 11.63 8.68 8.02
CA THR A 157 11.30 10.06 8.41
C THR A 157 10.58 10.16 9.76
N GLY A 158 10.38 9.02 10.44
CA GLY A 158 9.75 8.99 11.75
C GLY A 158 8.23 9.02 11.72
N LEU A 159 7.56 9.15 10.56
CA LEU A 159 6.10 9.22 10.46
C LEU A 159 5.36 7.99 11.03
N LEU A 160 6.03 6.83 11.08
CA LEU A 160 5.45 5.57 11.58
C LEU A 160 5.78 5.28 13.06
N TYR A 161 6.35 6.24 13.81
CA TYR A 161 6.80 6.03 15.19
C TYR A 161 5.69 5.55 16.14
N LYS A 162 4.45 6.04 16.00
CA LYS A 162 3.31 5.63 16.84
C LYS A 162 2.94 4.15 16.65
N ILE A 163 3.16 3.57 15.47
CA ILE A 163 2.92 2.14 15.21
C ILE A 163 3.87 1.27 16.07
N ARG A 164 5.10 1.74 16.32
CA ARG A 164 6.11 1.01 17.10
C ARG A 164 5.70 0.85 18.57
N HIS A 165 5.00 1.83 19.14
CA HIS A 165 4.52 1.81 20.53
C HIS A 165 3.21 1.02 20.73
N LEU A 166 2.38 0.89 19.70
CA LEU A 166 1.18 0.03 19.75
C LEU A 166 1.51 -1.46 19.90
N THR A 167 2.72 -1.89 19.57
CA THR A 167 3.17 -3.27 19.78
C THR A 167 3.27 -3.67 21.25
N HIS A 168 3.42 -2.70 22.17
CA HIS A 168 3.54 -2.96 23.61
C HIS A 168 2.32 -2.56 24.44
N ARG A 169 1.38 -1.79 23.88
CA ARG A 169 0.15 -1.41 24.59
C ARG A 169 -1.07 -1.79 23.75
N ARG A 170 -1.70 -2.89 24.12
CA ARG A 170 -3.11 -3.14 23.76
C ARG A 170 -3.92 -1.92 24.21
N HIS A 171 -4.68 -1.35 23.28
CA HIS A 171 -5.61 -0.24 23.46
C HIS A 171 -5.00 1.13 23.80
N ARG A 172 -4.72 1.92 22.77
CA ARG A 172 -5.47 3.17 22.45
C ARG A 172 -4.64 4.05 21.52
N CYS A 173 -5.28 4.45 20.42
CA CYS A 173 -5.15 5.76 19.79
C CYS A 173 -6.60 6.19 19.51
#